data_AF-A0A6M3JXT5-F1
#
_entry.id   AF-A0A6M3JXT5-F1
#
_cell.length_a   1.000
_cell.length_b   1.000
_cell.length_c   1.000
_cell.angle_alpha   90.00
_cell.angle_beta   90.00
_cell.angle_gamma   90.00
#
_symmetry.space_group_name_H-M   'P 1'
#
loop_
_entity.id
_entity.type
_entity.pdbx_description
1 polymer ?
#
loop_
_entity_poly.entity_id
_entity_poly.type
_entity_poly.pdbx_seq_one_letter_code
_entity_poly.pdbx_strand_id
1 'polypeptide(L)'
;MASNPEKHIRQQYFAITKQSVWASPSGLDDSYYIMPFDAGSFKPIPAVDTGQLNYYSSAGIMKQDSRNNVDSLTGLHRIPFSGVAMLERIAPLFMGAFQSVVEDAGTPYAKNFTPADTVLDFTQNDGMMHTIILGNYSAAIDSGSTTSATANKLVDSGATFSTTGVEIGDTVENDDTSTFSYVTAIDSETQLTLADNIFAVGGGGESYAIVRSDMVRFTECLIDNLTFSVSNRSNGIDRYAKVSGEWISRRIYKNQYPSSVTKTALPASPTILNDSADYFTLNMVLTSSVGALTLSNLPWFNFTMQINNNVTPNGQTTGGMALNYRIAPTITYTIDLPYNDDTFKALEHYIRGSNVAFDFGNGDGNTSGTFKIDGEKGVLTDNPYEFDGDYHMIRFQFEALKPTSAGWNAQYVGFADAVDWGY
;
A
#
# COMPACT_ATOMS: atom_id res chain seq x y z
N MET A 1 19.47 30.24 -27.05
CA MET A 1 18.26 29.85 -26.29
C MET A 1 18.68 28.73 -25.37
N ALA A 2 18.72 28.99 -24.06
CA ALA A 2 19.06 27.95 -23.08
C ALA A 2 17.90 26.95 -23.05
N SER A 3 18.18 25.70 -23.41
CA SER A 3 17.25 24.59 -23.19
C SER A 3 17.02 24.50 -21.69
N ASN A 4 15.79 24.79 -21.28
CA ASN A 4 15.36 24.59 -19.90
C ASN A 4 15.54 23.08 -19.62
N PRO A 5 16.41 22.64 -18.69
CA PRO A 5 16.51 21.24 -18.36
C PRO A 5 15.15 20.84 -17.85
N GLU A 6 14.44 20.00 -18.60
CA GLU A 6 13.20 19.40 -18.16
C GLU A 6 13.52 18.74 -16.82
N LYS A 7 12.96 19.30 -15.74
CA LYS A 7 12.97 18.65 -14.44
C LYS A 7 12.18 17.37 -14.64
N HIS A 8 12.89 16.29 -14.95
CA HIS A 8 12.32 14.96 -15.04
C HIS A 8 11.53 14.72 -13.76
N ILE A 9 10.22 14.56 -13.91
CA ILE A 9 9.33 14.22 -12.81
C ILE A 9 9.84 12.88 -12.29
N ARG A 10 10.49 12.91 -11.12
CA ARG A 10 10.95 11.69 -10.46
C ARG A 10 9.72 10.88 -10.14
N GLN A 11 9.51 9.78 -10.86
CA GLN A 11 8.45 8.84 -10.55
C GLN A 11 8.84 8.12 -9.26
N GLN A 12 8.01 8.27 -8.24
CA GLN A 12 8.16 7.52 -7.00
C GLN A 12 7.52 6.16 -7.20
N TYR A 13 8.31 5.11 -7.03
CA TYR A 13 7.82 3.75 -7.05
C TYR A 13 7.59 3.32 -5.61
N PHE A 14 6.38 2.85 -5.34
CA PHE A 14 6.07 2.10 -4.15
C PHE A 14 5.86 0.66 -4.56
N ALA A 15 6.70 -0.23 -4.06
CA ALA A 15 6.52 -1.65 -4.30
C ALA A 15 6.18 -2.41 -3.03
N ILE A 16 5.20 -3.31 -3.13
CA ILE A 16 4.92 -4.32 -2.12
C ILE A 16 5.17 -5.69 -2.71
N THR A 17 5.87 -6.53 -1.96
CA THR A 17 5.88 -7.98 -2.19
C THR A 17 5.39 -8.71 -0.94
N LYS A 18 4.73 -9.85 -1.16
CA LYS A 18 4.35 -10.83 -0.14
C LYS A 18 5.56 -11.70 0.14
N GLN A 19 5.90 -11.88 1.41
CA GLN A 19 6.85 -12.92 1.81
C GLN A 19 6.06 -14.17 2.18
N SER A 20 5.77 -15.05 1.21
CA SER A 20 4.93 -16.25 1.42
C SER A 20 5.65 -17.37 2.16
N VAL A 21 6.99 -17.41 2.15
CA VAL A 21 7.78 -18.42 2.86
C VAL A 21 9.09 -17.79 3.35
N TRP A 22 9.38 -17.90 4.65
CA TRP A 22 10.60 -17.34 5.24
C TRP A 22 11.82 -18.27 5.22
N ALA A 23 11.67 -19.55 4.86
CA ALA A 23 12.74 -20.56 5.00
C ALA A 23 13.85 -20.47 3.95
N SER A 24 13.73 -19.62 2.92
CA SER A 24 14.86 -19.31 2.04
C SER A 24 14.75 -17.91 1.42
N PRO A 25 15.72 -17.01 1.67
CA PRO A 25 15.87 -15.77 0.90
C PRO A 25 16.06 -16.02 -0.61
N SER A 26 16.40 -17.25 -1.02
CA SER A 26 16.59 -17.61 -2.43
C SER A 26 15.31 -17.98 -3.17
N GLY A 27 14.14 -17.86 -2.53
CA GLY A 27 12.83 -18.18 -3.10
C GLY A 27 11.77 -17.13 -2.80
N LEU A 28 12.18 -15.90 -2.46
CA LEU A 28 11.26 -14.78 -2.52
C LEU A 28 10.79 -14.68 -3.97
N ASP A 29 9.48 -14.67 -4.19
CA ASP A 29 8.95 -14.16 -5.44
C ASP A 29 9.36 -12.68 -5.48
N ASP A 30 10.45 -12.42 -6.20
CA ASP A 30 11.01 -11.10 -6.51
C ASP A 30 10.10 -10.28 -7.44
N SER A 31 8.82 -10.66 -7.50
CA SER A 31 7.74 -9.97 -8.16
C SER A 31 7.27 -8.83 -7.25
N TYR A 32 7.79 -7.64 -7.52
CA TYR A 32 7.44 -6.42 -6.81
C TYR A 32 6.29 -5.73 -7.54
N TYR A 33 5.21 -5.45 -6.82
CA TYR A 33 4.06 -4.76 -7.39
C TYR A 33 4.18 -3.26 -7.19
N ILE A 34 4.37 -2.55 -8.28
CA ILE A 34 4.41 -1.10 -8.28
C ILE A 34 2.98 -0.58 -8.08
N MET A 35 2.69 -0.01 -6.91
CA MET A 35 1.54 0.88 -6.76
C MET A 35 2.01 2.30 -7.01
N PRO A 36 1.66 2.94 -8.14
CA PRO A 36 1.68 4.38 -8.22
C PRO A 36 0.74 4.94 -7.15
N PHE A 37 1.31 5.44 -6.07
CA PHE A 37 0.69 6.50 -5.31
C PHE A 37 0.97 7.79 -6.09
N ASP A 38 -0.07 8.31 -6.74
CA ASP A 38 -0.08 9.47 -7.65
C ASP A 38 0.62 9.34 -9.01
N ALA A 39 0.04 8.52 -9.90
CA ALA A 39 0.24 8.64 -11.36
C ALA A 39 -1.07 8.99 -12.11
N GLY A 40 -2.02 9.66 -11.45
CA GLY A 40 -3.08 10.36 -12.16
C GLY A 40 -2.48 11.55 -12.91
N SER A 41 -2.74 11.70 -14.20
CA SER A 41 -2.18 12.79 -15.00
C SER A 41 -2.44 14.15 -14.34
N PHE A 42 -1.37 14.76 -13.85
CA PHE A 42 -1.41 16.13 -13.37
C PHE A 42 -1.74 17.02 -14.57
N LYS A 43 -2.99 17.48 -14.68
CA LYS A 43 -3.23 18.79 -15.30
C LYS A 43 -2.70 19.81 -14.29
N PRO A 44 -1.61 20.54 -14.58
CA PRO A 44 -1.11 21.53 -13.65
C PRO A 44 -2.22 22.55 -13.41
N ILE A 45 -2.65 22.69 -12.15
CA ILE A 45 -3.46 23.82 -11.73
C ILE A 45 -2.55 25.05 -11.88
N PRO A 46 -2.88 26.00 -12.77
CA PRO A 46 -2.01 27.12 -13.09
C PRO A 46 -2.06 28.16 -11.96
N ALA A 47 -1.47 27.85 -10.81
CA ALA A 47 -1.24 28.79 -9.70
C ALA A 47 -0.38 28.22 -8.55
N VAL A 48 -0.14 26.90 -8.49
CA VAL A 48 0.59 26.32 -7.35
C VAL A 48 2.10 26.37 -7.63
N ASP A 49 2.81 27.19 -6.87
CA ASP A 49 4.28 27.22 -6.86
C ASP A 49 4.80 25.86 -6.36
N THR A 50 5.84 25.34 -7.02
CA THR A 50 6.60 24.16 -6.58
C THR A 50 7.06 24.21 -5.12
N GLY A 51 7.17 25.40 -4.52
CA GLY A 51 7.39 25.58 -3.08
C GLY A 51 6.23 25.12 -2.19
N GLN A 52 4.99 25.10 -2.70
CA GLN A 52 3.78 24.70 -1.96
C GLN A 52 3.48 23.20 -2.04
N LEU A 53 4.04 22.49 -3.01
CA LEU A 53 4.03 21.01 -3.03
C LEU A 53 4.74 20.40 -1.80
N ASN A 54 5.57 21.20 -1.10
CA ASN A 54 6.37 20.78 0.04
C ASN A 54 5.76 21.08 1.43
N TYR A 55 4.54 21.66 1.51
CA TYR A 55 3.98 22.05 2.81
C TYR A 55 2.65 21.38 3.17
N TYR A 56 1.72 21.20 2.23
CA TYR A 56 0.49 20.43 2.46
C TYR A 56 -0.05 19.98 1.11
N SER A 57 0.51 18.92 0.54
CA SER A 57 -0.11 18.31 -0.63
C SER A 57 -1.21 17.36 -0.14
N SER A 58 -2.46 17.66 -0.49
CA SER A 58 -3.56 16.68 -0.48
C SER A 58 -3.36 15.53 -1.50
N ALA A 59 -2.20 15.51 -2.19
CA ALA A 59 -1.79 14.58 -3.24
C ALA A 59 -0.28 14.21 -3.10
N GLY A 60 0.10 13.61 -1.97
CA GLY A 60 1.09 12.52 -1.99
C GLY A 60 2.54 12.78 -2.41
N ILE A 61 3.23 13.84 -1.94
CA ILE A 61 4.71 13.84 -1.93
C ILE A 61 5.23 14.11 -0.51
N MET A 62 5.80 13.09 0.13
CA MET A 62 6.52 13.27 1.39
C MET A 62 7.91 13.87 1.13
N LYS A 63 8.32 14.84 1.96
CA LYS A 63 9.73 15.26 2.07
C LYS A 63 10.60 14.05 2.36
N GLN A 64 11.78 13.97 1.75
CA GLN A 64 12.75 12.89 1.97
C GLN A 64 13.09 12.69 3.46
N ASP A 65 13.17 13.79 4.19
CA ASP A 65 13.43 13.81 5.65
C ASP A 65 12.20 13.45 6.50
N SER A 66 11.03 13.34 5.87
CA SER A 66 9.73 12.99 6.50
C SER A 66 9.23 11.62 6.05
N ARG A 67 10.02 10.88 5.25
CA ARG A 67 9.63 9.55 4.72
C ARG A 67 9.60 8.46 5.78
N ASN A 68 10.22 8.70 6.93
CA ASN A 68 10.14 7.81 8.07
C ASN A 68 10.29 8.59 9.38
N ASN A 69 9.28 8.49 10.23
CA ASN A 69 9.46 8.85 11.62
C ASN A 69 9.90 7.60 12.37
N VAL A 70 11.04 7.69 13.04
CA VAL A 70 11.39 6.69 14.07
C VAL A 70 10.61 7.09 15.29
N ASP A 71 9.63 6.29 15.66
CA ASP A 71 8.93 6.46 16.92
C ASP A 71 9.94 6.28 18.05
N SER A 72 10.23 7.37 18.77
CA SER A 72 11.24 7.37 19.84
C SER A 72 10.92 6.40 20.98
N LEU A 73 9.65 6.01 21.14
CA LEU A 73 9.23 5.08 22.19
C LEU A 73 9.40 3.63 21.77
N THR A 74 9.02 3.29 20.53
CA THR A 74 9.00 1.91 20.04
C THR A 74 10.21 1.53 19.17
N GLY A 75 10.92 2.53 18.63
CA GLY A 75 12.00 2.35 17.66
C GLY A 75 11.53 1.97 16.26
N LEU A 76 10.21 1.89 16.02
CA LEU A 76 9.64 1.49 14.74
C LEU A 76 9.68 2.62 13.73
N HIS A 77 9.89 2.26 12.46
CA HIS A 77 9.76 3.17 11.34
C HIS A 77 8.30 3.26 10.90
N ARG A 78 7.73 4.46 10.87
CA ARG A 78 6.37 4.71 10.36
C ARG A 78 6.39 5.30 8.97
N ILE A 79 5.59 4.74 8.06
CA ILE A 79 5.55 5.10 6.63
C ILE A 79 4.08 5.29 6.23
N PRO A 80 3.58 6.53 6.12
CA PRO A 80 2.23 6.76 5.67
C PRO A 80 2.05 6.36 4.19
N PHE A 81 0.81 6.11 3.77
CA PHE A 81 0.47 5.95 2.36
C PHE A 81 -0.96 6.43 2.10
N SER A 82 -1.24 6.79 0.85
CA SER A 82 -2.58 7.14 0.39
C SER A 82 -2.68 7.00 -1.13
N GLY A 83 -3.83 6.57 -1.64
CA GLY A 83 -4.09 6.52 -3.07
C GLY A 83 -5.52 6.10 -3.41
N VAL A 84 -5.78 5.97 -4.71
CA VAL A 84 -7.03 5.41 -5.21
C VAL A 84 -7.02 3.89 -5.00
N ALA A 85 -8.13 3.35 -4.52
CA ALA A 85 -8.34 1.93 -4.38
C ALA A 85 -8.58 1.30 -5.76
N MET A 86 -7.61 0.51 -6.21
CA MET A 86 -7.73 -0.32 -7.41
C MET A 86 -7.98 -1.75 -6.97
N LEU A 87 -8.90 -2.43 -7.66
CA LEU A 87 -9.31 -3.79 -7.35
C LEU A 87 -8.06 -4.69 -7.27
N GLU A 88 -7.19 -4.59 -8.25
CA GLU A 88 -5.97 -5.40 -8.40
C GLU A 88 -4.92 -5.18 -7.30
N ARG A 89 -5.04 -4.13 -6.48
CA ARG A 89 -3.98 -3.71 -5.55
C ARG A 89 -4.40 -3.57 -4.11
N ILE A 90 -5.70 -3.55 -3.85
CA ILE A 90 -6.19 -3.33 -2.50
C ILE A 90 -6.07 -4.60 -1.63
N ALA A 91 -6.06 -5.78 -2.24
CA ALA A 91 -5.94 -7.05 -1.53
C ALA A 91 -4.66 -7.14 -0.67
N PRO A 92 -3.45 -6.82 -1.15
CA PRO A 92 -2.25 -6.76 -0.31
C PRO A 92 -2.35 -5.80 0.88
N LEU A 93 -3.10 -4.70 0.74
CA LEU A 93 -3.31 -3.75 1.84
C LEU A 93 -4.26 -4.33 2.89
N PHE A 94 -5.37 -4.95 2.47
CA PHE A 94 -6.25 -5.63 3.40
C PHE A 94 -5.57 -6.82 4.05
N MET A 95 -4.79 -7.60 3.32
CA MET A 95 -3.99 -8.69 3.88
C MET A 95 -3.02 -8.19 4.95
N GLY A 96 -2.30 -7.09 4.69
CA GLY A 96 -1.40 -6.48 5.66
C GLY A 96 -2.11 -5.90 6.88
N ALA A 97 -3.34 -5.40 6.72
CA ALA A 97 -4.14 -4.89 7.83
C ALA A 97 -4.80 -6.02 8.64
N PHE A 98 -5.46 -6.98 8.00
CA PHE A 98 -6.17 -8.05 8.68
C PHE A 98 -5.24 -9.17 9.17
N GLN A 99 -4.05 -9.34 8.58
CA GLN A 99 -3.09 -10.40 8.91
C GLN A 99 -3.64 -11.82 8.73
N SER A 100 -4.74 -11.97 7.99
CA SER A 100 -5.32 -13.25 7.59
C SER A 100 -6.10 -13.07 6.30
N VAL A 101 -6.00 -14.07 5.44
CA VAL A 101 -6.78 -14.21 4.21
C VAL A 101 -7.13 -15.69 4.03
N VAL A 102 -8.38 -15.96 3.67
CA VAL A 102 -8.84 -17.30 3.28
C VAL A 102 -9.31 -17.22 1.85
N GLU A 103 -8.80 -18.12 1.01
CA GLU A 103 -9.29 -18.31 -0.35
C GLU A 103 -10.22 -19.53 -0.41
N ASP A 104 -11.35 -19.40 -1.12
CA ASP A 104 -12.22 -20.54 -1.36
C ASP A 104 -11.60 -21.46 -2.42
N ALA A 105 -11.34 -22.72 -2.05
CA ALA A 105 -10.78 -23.73 -2.94
C ALA A 105 -11.62 -23.97 -4.22
N GLY A 106 -12.92 -23.70 -4.19
CA GLY A 106 -13.81 -23.81 -5.35
C GLY A 106 -13.81 -22.57 -6.25
N THR A 107 -13.43 -21.42 -5.70
CA THR A 107 -13.38 -20.12 -6.39
C THR A 107 -12.08 -19.41 -6.03
N PRO A 108 -10.93 -19.75 -6.67
CA PRO A 108 -9.60 -19.20 -6.34
C PRO A 108 -9.48 -17.67 -6.52
N TYR A 109 -10.55 -17.04 -6.96
CA TYR A 109 -10.68 -15.60 -7.11
C TYR A 109 -11.23 -14.93 -5.84
N ALA A 110 -11.96 -15.66 -4.99
CA ALA A 110 -12.64 -15.14 -3.81
C ALA A 110 -11.72 -15.15 -2.58
N LYS A 111 -11.55 -13.97 -1.97
CA LYS A 111 -10.66 -13.72 -0.82
C LYS A 111 -11.46 -13.13 0.32
N ASN A 112 -11.35 -13.77 1.47
CA ASN A 112 -12.03 -13.37 2.69
C ASN A 112 -11.01 -12.95 3.73
N PHE A 113 -11.12 -11.70 4.19
CA PHE A 113 -10.22 -11.12 5.18
C PHE A 113 -10.88 -11.06 6.55
N THR A 114 -10.10 -11.44 7.55
CA THR A 114 -10.55 -11.58 8.93
C THR A 114 -9.46 -11.04 9.86
N PRO A 115 -9.77 -10.20 10.84
CA PRO A 115 -8.73 -9.61 11.67
C PRO A 115 -8.04 -10.65 12.54
N ALA A 116 -6.71 -10.64 12.57
CA ALA A 116 -5.95 -11.40 13.55
C ALA A 116 -5.89 -10.61 14.87
N ASP A 117 -6.39 -11.20 15.96
CA ASP A 117 -6.15 -10.74 17.33
C ASP A 117 -5.16 -11.71 17.98
N THR A 118 -3.88 -11.49 17.71
CA THR A 118 -2.81 -12.42 18.06
C THR A 118 -1.51 -11.69 18.39
N VAL A 119 -0.56 -12.43 18.93
CA VAL A 119 0.83 -12.01 19.01
C VAL A 119 1.56 -12.58 17.81
N LEU A 120 2.14 -11.71 16.98
CA LEU A 120 3.05 -12.12 15.93
C LEU A 120 4.48 -12.17 16.48
N ASP A 121 5.17 -13.29 16.30
CA ASP A 121 6.60 -13.42 16.54
C ASP A 121 7.37 -13.25 15.22
N PHE A 122 8.08 -12.14 15.07
CA PHE A 122 8.87 -11.90 13.86
C PHE A 122 10.09 -12.82 13.74
N THR A 123 10.57 -13.40 14.85
CA THR A 123 11.68 -14.38 14.81
C THR A 123 11.23 -15.74 14.30
N GLN A 124 9.98 -16.11 14.57
CA GLN A 124 9.35 -17.33 14.07
C GLN A 124 8.59 -17.12 12.76
N ASN A 125 8.47 -15.85 12.35
CA ASN A 125 7.95 -15.45 11.05
C ASN A 125 6.43 -15.58 10.97
N ASP A 126 5.78 -15.28 12.09
CA ASP A 126 4.33 -15.33 12.20
C ASP A 126 3.68 -14.16 11.44
N GLY A 127 2.55 -14.44 10.80
CA GLY A 127 1.71 -13.45 10.14
C GLY A 127 2.15 -13.08 8.72
N MET A 128 1.44 -12.11 8.15
CA MET A 128 1.63 -11.62 6.78
C MET A 128 2.50 -10.36 6.83
N MET A 129 3.81 -10.54 6.64
CA MET A 129 4.75 -9.43 6.59
C MET A 129 4.99 -8.95 5.15
N HIS A 130 5.21 -7.65 5.03
CA HIS A 130 5.48 -7.01 3.76
C HIS A 130 6.89 -6.44 3.71
N THR A 131 7.45 -6.42 2.51
CA THR A 131 8.59 -5.58 2.16
C THR A 131 8.08 -4.41 1.34
N ILE A 132 8.42 -3.20 1.78
CA ILE A 132 8.08 -1.96 1.10
C ILE A 132 9.35 -1.38 0.52
N ILE A 133 9.33 -1.05 -0.76
CA ILE A 133 10.43 -0.32 -1.40
C ILE A 133 9.91 1.03 -1.82
N LEU A 134 10.55 2.08 -1.31
CA LEU A 134 10.36 3.45 -1.74
C LEU A 134 11.59 3.87 -2.52
N GLY A 135 11.44 4.31 -3.76
CA GLY A 135 12.59 4.79 -4.52
C GLY A 135 12.17 5.76 -5.60
N ASN A 136 13.05 6.71 -5.88
CA ASN A 136 13.07 7.32 -7.21
C ASN A 136 13.95 6.43 -8.06
N TYR A 137 13.40 5.88 -9.14
CA TYR A 137 14.27 5.40 -10.20
C TYR A 137 14.74 6.64 -10.95
N SER A 138 16.01 7.02 -10.80
CA SER A 138 16.55 8.05 -11.69
C SER A 138 16.63 7.49 -13.09
N ALA A 139 16.54 8.35 -14.11
CA ALA A 139 17.11 7.99 -15.40
C ALA A 139 18.57 7.54 -15.19
N ALA A 140 19.08 6.69 -16.10
CA ALA A 140 20.49 6.35 -16.09
C ALA A 140 21.33 7.64 -16.02
N ILE A 141 22.20 7.73 -15.01
CA ILE A 141 23.19 8.80 -14.85
C ILE A 141 24.15 8.76 -16.05
N ASP A 142 24.54 7.54 -16.41
CA ASP A 142 25.39 7.24 -17.54
C ASP A 142 24.98 5.88 -18.12
N SER A 143 25.27 5.64 -19.38
CA SER A 143 25.02 4.37 -20.04
C SER A 143 25.96 4.23 -21.22
N GLY A 144 26.43 3.01 -21.48
CA GLY A 144 27.40 2.80 -22.54
C GLY A 144 27.64 1.34 -22.81
N SER A 145 28.82 1.05 -23.35
CA SER A 145 29.25 -0.31 -23.63
C SER A 145 30.70 -0.47 -23.19
N THR A 146 30.98 -1.54 -22.45
CA THR A 146 32.34 -1.80 -22.00
C THR A 146 33.28 -1.91 -23.19
N THR A 147 34.43 -1.26 -23.11
CA THR A 147 35.49 -1.35 -24.14
C THR A 147 36.52 -2.42 -23.78
N SER A 148 36.61 -2.76 -22.49
CA SER A 148 37.33 -3.92 -21.99
C SER A 148 36.75 -4.34 -20.64
N ALA A 149 36.87 -5.62 -20.29
CA ALA A 149 36.48 -6.14 -18.99
C ALA A 149 37.70 -6.66 -18.24
N THR A 150 37.94 -6.07 -17.07
CA THR A 150 38.84 -6.59 -16.04
C THR A 150 37.98 -7.03 -14.86
N ALA A 151 38.40 -8.04 -14.10
CA ALA A 151 37.64 -8.51 -12.95
C ALA A 151 37.28 -7.35 -12.01
N ASN A 152 36.01 -7.25 -11.62
CA ASN A 152 35.46 -6.20 -10.74
C ASN A 152 35.69 -4.78 -11.27
N LYS A 153 35.76 -4.59 -12.59
CA LYS A 153 35.90 -3.26 -13.21
C LYS A 153 34.89 -3.09 -14.34
N LEU A 154 34.41 -1.87 -14.49
CA LEU A 154 33.81 -1.38 -15.72
C LEU A 154 34.83 -0.46 -16.40
N VAL A 155 35.17 -0.74 -17.66
CA VAL A 155 36.06 0.11 -18.46
C VAL A 155 35.37 0.49 -19.77
N ASP A 156 35.07 1.76 -19.94
CA ASP A 156 34.50 2.32 -21.15
C ASP A 156 35.32 3.54 -21.57
N SER A 157 36.12 3.40 -22.62
CA SER A 157 37.00 4.48 -23.10
C SER A 157 36.25 5.69 -23.69
N GLY A 158 34.95 5.57 -23.95
CA GLY A 158 34.09 6.67 -24.39
C GLY A 158 33.31 7.35 -23.25
N ALA A 159 33.31 6.77 -22.04
CA ALA A 159 32.57 7.30 -20.91
C ALA A 159 33.23 8.52 -20.25
N THR A 160 32.44 9.24 -19.46
CA THR A 160 32.89 10.39 -18.67
C THR A 160 32.28 10.34 -17.26
N PHE A 161 32.55 9.27 -16.52
CA PHE A 161 31.85 8.93 -15.27
C PHE A 161 31.83 10.04 -14.22
N SER A 162 32.96 10.73 -14.00
CA SER A 162 32.99 11.80 -12.98
C SER A 162 32.26 13.04 -13.48
N THR A 163 32.29 13.30 -14.79
CA THR A 163 31.61 14.44 -15.41
C THR A 163 30.09 14.23 -15.53
N THR A 164 29.64 13.01 -15.83
CA THR A 164 28.21 12.63 -15.82
C THR A 164 27.63 12.55 -14.41
N GLY A 165 28.52 12.55 -13.41
CA GLY A 165 28.17 12.67 -12.00
C GLY A 165 27.98 11.33 -11.31
N VAL A 166 28.60 10.25 -11.82
CA VAL A 166 28.68 8.97 -11.13
C VAL A 166 29.40 9.15 -9.78
N GLU A 167 28.86 8.55 -8.74
CA GLU A 167 29.34 8.58 -7.36
C GLU A 167 29.57 7.15 -6.84
N ILE A 168 30.44 7.03 -5.83
CA ILE A 168 30.60 5.75 -5.10
C ILE A 168 29.26 5.38 -4.46
N GLY A 169 28.81 4.14 -4.66
CA GLY A 169 27.51 3.63 -4.22
C GLY A 169 26.44 3.61 -5.31
N ASP A 170 26.65 4.24 -6.47
CA ASP A 170 25.75 4.09 -7.62
C ASP A 170 25.71 2.62 -8.09
N THR A 171 24.57 2.23 -8.67
CA THR A 171 24.36 0.86 -9.17
C THR A 171 24.73 0.80 -10.64
N VAL A 172 25.54 -0.18 -11.01
CA VAL A 172 25.91 -0.51 -12.39
C VAL A 172 25.17 -1.77 -12.78
N GLU A 173 24.35 -1.68 -13.81
CA GLU A 173 23.58 -2.78 -14.39
C GLU A 173 24.24 -3.23 -15.71
N ASN A 174 24.48 -4.52 -15.88
CA ASN A 174 24.85 -5.13 -17.16
C ASN A 174 23.57 -5.58 -17.87
N ASP A 175 23.21 -4.86 -18.93
CA ASP A 175 21.95 -5.05 -19.65
C ASP A 175 21.91 -6.40 -20.40
N ASP A 176 23.07 -6.96 -20.75
CA ASP A 176 23.16 -8.19 -21.53
C ASP A 176 22.98 -9.46 -20.67
N THR A 177 23.39 -9.39 -19.40
CA THR A 177 23.31 -10.52 -18.46
C THR A 177 22.27 -10.35 -17.37
N SER A 178 21.63 -9.17 -17.28
CA SER A 178 20.71 -8.81 -16.18
C SER A 178 21.35 -8.97 -14.79
N THR A 179 22.65 -8.71 -14.69
CA THR A 179 23.39 -8.68 -13.42
C THR A 179 23.72 -7.24 -13.04
N PHE A 180 24.00 -6.98 -11.76
CA PHE A 180 24.31 -5.65 -11.27
C PHE A 180 25.36 -5.69 -10.17
N SER A 181 26.03 -4.55 -9.95
CA SER A 181 27.03 -4.36 -8.90
C SER A 181 27.04 -2.89 -8.46
N TYR A 182 27.75 -2.59 -7.38
CA TYR A 182 27.91 -1.22 -6.87
C TYR A 182 29.27 -0.64 -7.23
N VAL A 183 29.31 0.67 -7.51
CA VAL A 183 30.56 1.43 -7.64
C VAL A 183 31.23 1.51 -6.27
N THR A 184 32.41 0.93 -6.11
CA THR A 184 33.22 0.99 -4.87
C THR A 184 34.34 2.01 -4.96
N ALA A 185 34.78 2.35 -6.17
CA ALA A 185 35.71 3.44 -6.43
C ALA A 185 35.54 3.98 -7.86
N ILE A 186 35.86 5.26 -8.05
CA ILE A 186 35.95 5.90 -9.35
C ILE A 186 37.45 6.05 -9.65
N ASP A 187 37.96 5.22 -10.55
CA ASP A 187 39.40 5.20 -10.86
C ASP A 187 39.77 6.33 -11.83
N SER A 188 38.89 6.61 -12.80
CA SER A 188 39.03 7.68 -13.79
C SER A 188 37.68 8.01 -14.45
N GLU A 189 37.68 8.94 -15.42
CA GLU A 189 36.51 9.21 -16.27
C GLU A 189 36.02 7.99 -17.06
N THR A 190 36.88 6.99 -17.28
CA THR A 190 36.61 5.83 -18.14
C THR A 190 36.68 4.50 -17.40
N GLN A 191 36.88 4.53 -16.07
CA GLN A 191 37.02 3.31 -15.29
C GLN A 191 36.41 3.42 -13.88
N LEU A 192 35.62 2.40 -13.53
CA LEU A 192 35.04 2.21 -12.20
C LEU A 192 35.51 0.88 -11.59
N THR A 193 35.67 0.87 -10.27
CA THR A 193 35.76 -0.37 -9.48
C THR A 193 34.39 -0.78 -9.00
N LEU A 194 34.07 -2.05 -9.18
CA LEU A 194 32.80 -2.66 -8.83
C LEU A 194 32.96 -3.60 -7.63
N ALA A 195 31.90 -3.78 -6.85
CA ALA A 195 31.86 -4.75 -5.75
C ALA A 195 31.97 -6.20 -6.26
N ASP A 196 31.31 -6.50 -7.38
CA ASP A 196 31.19 -7.82 -7.97
C ASP A 196 31.63 -7.82 -9.44
N ASN A 197 32.04 -9.00 -9.94
CA ASN A 197 32.41 -9.16 -11.34
C ASN A 197 31.18 -9.44 -12.20
N ILE A 198 30.57 -8.38 -12.73
CA ILE A 198 29.36 -8.47 -13.56
C ILE A 198 29.62 -8.42 -15.07
N PHE A 199 30.86 -8.13 -15.48
CA PHE A 199 31.29 -8.16 -16.89
C PHE A 199 32.20 -9.36 -17.13
N ALA A 200 32.07 -10.01 -18.28
CA ALA A 200 32.85 -11.18 -18.65
C ALA A 200 34.31 -10.77 -18.87
N VAL A 201 35.25 -11.29 -18.07
CA VAL A 201 36.67 -10.94 -18.17
C VAL A 201 37.21 -11.20 -19.59
N GLY A 202 37.82 -10.19 -20.20
CA GLY A 202 38.30 -10.24 -21.60
C GLY A 202 37.22 -10.00 -22.66
N GLY A 203 35.96 -9.83 -22.25
CA GLY A 203 34.86 -9.32 -23.06
C GLY A 203 34.95 -7.80 -23.20
N GLY A 204 34.50 -7.30 -24.35
CA GLY A 204 34.14 -5.92 -24.57
C GLY A 204 32.87 -5.92 -25.41
N GLY A 205 32.11 -4.84 -25.37
CA GLY A 205 30.83 -4.70 -26.04
C GLY A 205 29.62 -4.95 -25.14
N GLU A 206 29.81 -5.32 -23.87
CA GLU A 206 28.67 -5.53 -22.96
C GLU A 206 28.04 -4.18 -22.60
N SER A 207 26.73 -4.05 -22.82
CA SER A 207 25.96 -2.83 -22.57
C SER A 207 25.72 -2.64 -21.07
N TYR A 208 25.74 -1.39 -20.62
CA TYR A 208 25.50 -1.06 -19.22
C TYR A 208 24.71 0.24 -19.02
N ALA A 209 24.05 0.31 -17.87
CA ALA A 209 23.48 1.53 -17.32
C ALA A 209 24.00 1.75 -15.89
N ILE A 210 24.28 3.02 -15.56
CA ILE A 210 24.60 3.45 -14.19
C ILE A 210 23.43 4.24 -13.68
N VAL A 211 22.82 3.80 -12.58
CA VAL A 211 21.65 4.43 -11.99
C VAL A 211 21.94 4.86 -10.57
N ARG A 212 21.43 6.05 -10.20
CA ARG A 212 21.41 6.48 -8.81
C ARG A 212 20.09 6.05 -8.24
N SER A 213 20.14 5.10 -7.31
CA SER A 213 18.92 4.67 -6.67
C SER A 213 18.85 5.20 -5.24
N ASP A 214 18.01 6.22 -5.05
CA ASP A 214 17.62 6.73 -3.73
C ASP A 214 16.59 5.78 -3.06
N MET A 215 16.80 4.46 -3.17
CA MET A 215 15.87 3.48 -2.64
C MET A 215 16.06 3.28 -1.14
N VAL A 216 14.93 3.15 -0.51
CA VAL A 216 14.78 2.78 0.88
C VAL A 216 13.91 1.53 0.89
N ARG A 217 14.50 0.43 1.35
CA ARG A 217 13.80 -0.84 1.54
C ARG A 217 13.45 -0.97 3.01
N PHE A 218 12.17 -1.13 3.29
CA PHE A 218 11.64 -1.46 4.60
C PHE A 218 11.23 -2.92 4.59
N THR A 219 11.65 -3.68 5.60
CA THR A 219 11.29 -5.10 5.74
C THR A 219 10.56 -5.33 7.05
N GLU A 220 9.93 -6.49 7.17
CA GLU A 220 9.16 -6.85 8.38
C GLU A 220 8.07 -5.77 8.64
N CYS A 221 7.36 -5.38 7.57
CA CYS A 221 6.36 -4.31 7.63
C CYS A 221 4.98 -4.88 7.96
N LEU A 222 4.26 -4.18 8.83
CA LEU A 222 2.85 -4.38 9.13
C LEU A 222 2.10 -3.08 8.87
N ILE A 223 0.79 -3.15 8.62
CA ILE A 223 -0.06 -1.96 8.63
C ILE A 223 -0.49 -1.71 10.07
N ASP A 224 -0.28 -0.52 10.60
CA ASP A 224 -0.78 -0.12 11.92
C ASP A 224 -2.19 0.45 11.84
N ASN A 225 -2.46 1.22 10.79
CA ASN A 225 -3.82 1.66 10.47
C ASN A 225 -4.09 1.66 8.97
N LEU A 226 -5.33 1.35 8.61
CA LEU A 226 -5.84 1.38 7.24
C LEU A 226 -7.19 2.11 7.25
N THR A 227 -7.35 3.09 6.38
CA THR A 227 -8.64 3.72 6.08
C THR A 227 -9.02 3.41 4.65
N PHE A 228 -10.21 2.84 4.46
CA PHE A 228 -10.89 2.76 3.17
C PHE A 228 -12.04 3.78 3.19
N SER A 229 -12.18 4.57 2.15
CA SER A 229 -13.25 5.57 2.05
C SER A 229 -13.79 5.68 0.64
N VAL A 230 -15.08 6.00 0.52
CA VAL A 230 -15.71 6.28 -0.77
C VAL A 230 -16.81 7.31 -0.58
N SER A 231 -16.98 8.20 -1.56
CA SER A 231 -18.01 9.25 -1.56
C SER A 231 -18.85 9.15 -2.82
N ASN A 232 -20.16 9.04 -2.64
CA ASN A 232 -21.13 9.13 -3.72
C ASN A 232 -21.61 10.57 -3.98
N ARG A 233 -21.21 11.54 -3.15
CA ARG A 233 -21.49 12.97 -3.36
C ARG A 233 -20.47 13.65 -4.27
N SER A 234 -19.27 13.09 -4.33
CA SER A 234 -18.17 13.64 -5.11
C SER A 234 -18.34 13.40 -6.61
N ASN A 235 -17.70 14.25 -7.42
CA ASN A 235 -17.66 14.11 -8.87
C ASN A 235 -16.24 13.79 -9.34
N GLY A 236 -16.12 13.18 -10.52
CA GLY A 236 -14.82 12.85 -11.12
C GLY A 236 -13.98 11.93 -10.23
N ILE A 237 -12.70 12.23 -10.10
CA ILE A 237 -11.74 11.39 -9.35
C ILE A 237 -12.04 11.33 -7.84
N ASP A 238 -12.76 12.32 -7.30
CA ASP A 238 -13.07 12.36 -5.88
C ASP A 238 -14.16 11.38 -5.46
N ARG A 239 -14.88 10.81 -6.43
CA ARG A 239 -15.86 9.76 -6.17
C ARG A 239 -15.21 8.39 -5.95
N TYR A 240 -14.01 8.18 -6.49
CA TYR A 240 -13.38 6.87 -6.45
C TYR A 240 -13.14 6.44 -5.01
N ALA A 241 -13.15 5.13 -4.79
CA ALA A 241 -12.72 4.61 -3.51
C ALA A 241 -11.25 4.98 -3.28
N LYS A 242 -10.92 5.37 -2.06
CA LYS A 242 -9.60 5.82 -1.63
C LYS A 242 -9.15 4.93 -0.47
N VAL A 243 -7.87 4.64 -0.44
CA VAL A 243 -7.22 3.90 0.63
C VAL A 243 -6.06 4.72 1.16
N SER A 244 -5.91 4.77 2.48
CA SER A 244 -4.78 5.39 3.15
C SER A 244 -4.44 4.64 4.41
N GLY A 245 -3.27 4.90 4.99
CA GLY A 245 -2.88 4.24 6.21
C GLY A 245 -1.45 4.52 6.60
N GLU A 246 -0.95 3.72 7.53
CA GLU A 246 0.43 3.77 7.97
C GLU A 246 1.01 2.37 8.07
N TRP A 247 2.15 2.16 7.43
CA TRP A 247 2.99 1.01 7.68
C TRP A 247 3.90 1.29 8.86
N ILE A 248 4.11 0.27 9.67
CA ILE A 248 5.21 0.19 10.60
C ILE A 248 6.23 -0.82 10.07
N SER A 249 7.51 -0.53 10.25
CA SER A 249 8.59 -1.43 9.85
C SER A 249 9.62 -1.53 10.96
N ARG A 250 10.14 -2.75 11.13
CA ARG A 250 11.22 -3.02 12.07
C ARG A 250 12.60 -2.71 11.50
N ARG A 251 12.80 -2.80 10.19
CA ARG A 251 14.12 -2.60 9.58
C ARG A 251 14.06 -1.73 8.34
N ILE A 252 15.04 -0.84 8.25
CA ILE A 252 15.29 0.01 7.10
C ILE A 252 16.67 -0.30 6.51
N TYR A 253 16.71 -0.44 5.20
CA TYR A 253 17.91 -0.56 4.41
C TYR A 253 17.95 0.59 3.41
N LYS A 254 18.97 1.43 3.52
CA LYS A 254 19.21 2.54 2.58
C LYS A 254 20.10 2.06 1.45
N ASN A 255 19.85 2.55 0.25
CA ASN A 255 20.65 2.28 -0.96
C ASN A 255 20.78 0.79 -1.29
N GLN A 256 19.79 -0.02 -0.90
CA GLN A 256 19.76 -1.44 -1.24
C GLN A 256 18.71 -1.69 -2.31
N TYR A 257 19.18 -2.14 -3.47
CA TYR A 257 18.35 -2.75 -4.49
C TYR A 257 18.17 -4.23 -4.16
N PRO A 258 16.95 -4.78 -4.26
CA PRO A 258 16.79 -6.22 -4.36
C PRO A 258 17.55 -6.69 -5.58
N SER A 259 18.23 -7.83 -5.47
CA SER A 259 19.10 -8.34 -6.54
C SER A 259 18.37 -8.74 -7.82
N SER A 260 17.05 -8.81 -7.73
CA SER A 260 16.14 -9.14 -8.82
C SER A 260 14.84 -8.44 -8.46
N VAL A 261 14.45 -7.44 -9.24
CA VAL A 261 13.11 -6.84 -9.14
C VAL A 261 12.45 -7.11 -10.47
N THR A 262 11.66 -8.18 -10.55
CA THR A 262 10.81 -8.39 -11.70
C THR A 262 9.64 -7.42 -11.59
N LYS A 263 9.66 -6.40 -12.45
CA LYS A 263 8.57 -5.43 -12.54
C LYS A 263 7.39 -6.11 -13.24
N THR A 264 6.39 -6.55 -12.47
CA THR A 264 5.13 -6.97 -13.09
C THR A 264 4.44 -5.72 -13.61
N ALA A 265 4.35 -5.61 -14.94
CA ALA A 265 3.65 -4.51 -15.58
C ALA A 265 2.21 -4.46 -15.08
N LEU A 266 1.73 -3.25 -14.78
CA LEU A 266 0.35 -3.04 -14.42
C LEU A 266 -0.56 -3.40 -15.60
N PRO A 267 -1.78 -3.90 -15.36
CA PRO A 267 -2.77 -3.98 -16.42
C PRO A 267 -2.93 -2.59 -17.05
N ALA A 268 -3.01 -2.55 -18.38
CA ALA A 268 -3.06 -1.31 -19.14
C ALA A 268 -4.25 -0.40 -18.75
N SER A 269 -5.29 -1.01 -18.15
CA SER A 269 -6.48 -0.35 -17.62
C SER A 269 -6.81 -0.95 -16.25
N PRO A 270 -6.31 -0.40 -15.13
CA PRO A 270 -6.66 -0.89 -13.81
C PRO A 270 -8.14 -0.62 -13.51
N THR A 271 -8.82 -1.57 -12.87
CA THR A 271 -10.20 -1.44 -12.41
C THR A 271 -10.24 -0.56 -11.17
N ILE A 272 -10.65 0.69 -11.35
CA ILE A 272 -10.82 1.63 -10.25
C ILE A 272 -12.16 1.35 -9.57
N LEU A 273 -12.13 1.17 -8.24
CA LEU A 273 -13.36 0.96 -7.48
C LEU A 273 -14.21 2.23 -7.43
N ASN A 274 -15.53 2.06 -7.61
CA ASN A 274 -16.53 3.13 -7.71
C ASN A 274 -16.35 4.03 -8.94
N ASP A 275 -16.03 3.43 -10.09
CA ASP A 275 -16.07 4.13 -11.37
C ASP A 275 -17.52 4.30 -11.88
N SER A 276 -17.71 4.90 -13.06
CA SER A 276 -19.05 5.18 -13.59
C SER A 276 -19.92 3.95 -13.90
N ALA A 277 -19.34 2.76 -13.97
CA ALA A 277 -20.05 1.50 -14.24
C ALA A 277 -20.37 0.72 -12.96
N ASP A 278 -19.54 0.86 -11.92
CA ASP A 278 -19.60 0.04 -10.70
C ASP A 278 -20.07 0.84 -9.48
N TYR A 279 -21.38 0.96 -9.30
CA TYR A 279 -21.94 1.63 -8.13
C TYR A 279 -21.96 0.72 -6.91
N PHE A 280 -21.49 1.26 -5.78
CA PHE A 280 -21.63 0.58 -4.49
C PHE A 280 -23.08 0.63 -4.00
N THR A 281 -23.56 -0.52 -3.54
CA THR A 281 -24.83 -0.69 -2.84
C THR A 281 -24.58 -0.80 -1.34
N LEU A 282 -25.56 -0.35 -0.56
CA LEU A 282 -25.57 -0.48 0.90
C LEU A 282 -26.84 -1.21 1.33
N ASN A 283 -26.68 -2.31 2.06
CA ASN A 283 -27.76 -2.98 2.77
C ASN A 283 -27.46 -2.93 4.27
N MET A 284 -28.48 -2.76 5.10
CA MET A 284 -28.34 -2.71 6.56
C MET A 284 -29.40 -3.59 7.23
N VAL A 285 -29.00 -4.31 8.27
CA VAL A 285 -29.89 -5.08 9.14
C VAL A 285 -29.65 -4.62 10.58
N LEU A 286 -30.64 -3.96 11.18
CA LEU A 286 -30.58 -3.48 12.56
C LEU A 286 -31.37 -4.43 13.46
N THR A 287 -30.70 -5.06 14.42
CA THR A 287 -31.32 -6.05 15.31
C THR A 287 -31.34 -5.57 16.76
N SER A 288 -32.52 -5.58 17.36
CA SER A 288 -32.78 -5.13 18.74
C SER A 288 -33.59 -6.17 19.53
N SER A 289 -33.79 -5.90 20.83
CA SER A 289 -34.71 -6.68 21.67
C SER A 289 -36.19 -6.58 21.24
N VAL A 290 -36.55 -5.58 20.44
CA VAL A 290 -37.93 -5.32 20.00
C VAL A 290 -38.20 -5.72 18.55
N GLY A 291 -37.20 -6.27 17.85
CA GLY A 291 -37.33 -6.73 16.46
C GLY A 291 -36.12 -6.40 15.58
N ALA A 292 -36.19 -6.86 14.33
CA ALA A 292 -35.21 -6.60 13.29
C ALA A 292 -35.78 -5.67 12.21
N LEU A 293 -34.95 -4.76 11.70
CA LEU A 293 -35.23 -3.89 10.57
C LEU A 293 -34.23 -4.19 9.46
N THR A 294 -34.71 -4.60 8.30
CA THR A 294 -33.88 -4.82 7.10
C THR A 294 -34.14 -3.70 6.11
N LEU A 295 -33.07 -3.03 5.70
CA LEU A 295 -33.07 -1.96 4.73
C LEU A 295 -32.16 -2.37 3.57
N SER A 296 -32.69 -2.35 2.36
CA SER A 296 -31.96 -2.79 1.17
C SER A 296 -31.78 -1.64 0.20
N ASN A 297 -30.63 -1.59 -0.48
CA ASN A 297 -30.27 -0.55 -1.44
C ASN A 297 -30.47 0.86 -0.88
N LEU A 298 -30.00 1.07 0.35
CA LEU A 298 -30.08 2.37 0.99
C LEU A 298 -29.28 3.41 0.20
N PRO A 299 -29.85 4.60 -0.04
CA PRO A 299 -29.04 5.71 -0.52
C PRO A 299 -28.02 6.08 0.55
N TRP A 300 -26.80 6.39 0.13
CA TRP A 300 -25.68 6.73 1.01
C TRP A 300 -24.85 7.85 0.38
N PHE A 301 -24.15 8.60 1.23
CA PHE A 301 -23.31 9.73 0.83
C PHE A 301 -21.83 9.39 0.94
N ASN A 302 -21.39 9.00 2.13
CA ASN A 302 -20.01 8.65 2.41
C ASN A 302 -20.00 7.32 3.14
N PHE A 303 -19.01 6.50 2.82
CA PHE A 303 -18.67 5.31 3.58
C PHE A 303 -17.19 5.38 3.93
N THR A 304 -16.87 5.12 5.20
CA THR A 304 -15.49 4.98 5.67
C THR A 304 -15.39 3.74 6.54
N MET A 305 -14.39 2.91 6.28
CA MET A 305 -13.94 1.85 7.17
C MET A 305 -12.54 2.20 7.66
N GLN A 306 -12.32 2.14 8.96
CA GLN A 306 -11.02 2.33 9.60
C GLN A 306 -10.65 1.07 10.37
N ILE A 307 -9.50 0.50 10.04
CA ILE A 307 -8.86 -0.56 10.79
C ILE A 307 -7.70 0.08 11.54
N ASN A 308 -7.71 -0.04 12.85
CA ASN A 308 -6.57 0.30 13.69
C ASN A 308 -6.09 -0.98 14.36
N ASN A 309 -4.93 -1.48 13.94
CA ASN A 309 -4.34 -2.72 14.42
C ASN A 309 -3.77 -2.60 15.83
N ASN A 310 -3.62 -1.38 16.35
CA ASN A 310 -3.10 -1.10 17.67
C ASN A 310 -1.80 -1.87 17.92
N VAL A 311 -0.85 -1.79 16.98
CA VAL A 311 0.33 -2.65 17.03
C VAL A 311 1.21 -2.21 18.20
N THR A 312 1.39 -3.11 19.15
CA THR A 312 2.15 -2.85 20.38
C THR A 312 3.31 -3.82 20.52
N PRO A 313 4.52 -3.35 20.90
CA PRO A 313 5.62 -4.23 21.26
C PRO A 313 5.23 -5.23 22.35
N ASN A 314 5.46 -6.52 22.13
CA ASN A 314 5.25 -7.58 23.11
C ASN A 314 6.60 -8.19 23.54
N GLY A 315 7.23 -7.56 24.53
CA GLY A 315 8.56 -7.94 25.03
C GLY A 315 9.72 -7.29 24.26
N GLN A 316 10.85 -7.11 24.95
CA GLN A 316 12.08 -6.52 24.39
C GLN A 316 13.27 -7.47 24.55
N THR A 317 14.18 -7.43 23.58
CA THR A 317 15.50 -8.07 23.69
C THR A 317 16.49 -7.21 24.48
N THR A 318 17.65 -7.78 24.82
CA THR A 318 18.82 -7.07 25.35
C THR A 318 19.31 -5.93 24.44
N GLY A 319 18.94 -5.92 23.16
CA GLY A 319 19.19 -4.83 22.21
C GLY A 319 18.11 -3.75 22.15
N GLY A 320 17.11 -3.78 23.04
CA GLY A 320 16.01 -2.81 23.11
C GLY A 320 14.94 -2.96 22.03
N MET A 321 15.13 -3.85 21.05
CA MET A 321 14.16 -4.12 20.00
C MET A 321 13.16 -5.19 20.42
N ALA A 322 11.89 -5.01 20.08
CA ALA A 322 10.86 -6.03 20.28
C ALA A 322 10.97 -7.15 19.24
N LEU A 323 10.85 -8.39 19.71
CA LEU A 323 10.79 -9.58 18.86
C LEU A 323 9.38 -9.86 18.37
N ASN A 324 8.41 -9.56 19.22
CA ASN A 324 7.03 -9.92 19.01
C ASN A 324 6.18 -8.66 19.09
N TYR A 325 5.09 -8.65 18.33
CA TYR A 325 4.16 -7.55 18.28
C TYR A 325 2.77 -8.10 18.53
N ARG A 326 2.05 -7.48 19.46
CA ARG A 326 0.65 -7.78 19.66
C ARG A 326 -0.17 -6.91 18.70
N ILE A 327 -1.05 -7.57 17.96
CA ILE A 327 -2.03 -6.93 17.09
C ILE A 327 -3.39 -7.13 17.75
N ALA A 328 -4.10 -6.04 17.98
CA ALA A 328 -5.40 -6.02 18.63
C ALA A 328 -6.33 -5.08 17.83
N PRO A 329 -6.83 -5.55 16.68
CA PRO A 329 -7.51 -4.67 15.75
C PRO A 329 -8.83 -4.17 16.33
N THR A 330 -9.08 -2.89 16.10
CA THR A 330 -10.37 -2.22 16.27
C THR A 330 -10.81 -1.74 14.90
N ILE A 331 -12.03 -2.07 14.50
CA ILE A 331 -12.57 -1.67 13.20
C ILE A 331 -13.75 -0.74 13.45
N THR A 332 -13.71 0.44 12.86
CA THR A 332 -14.79 1.43 12.93
C THR A 332 -15.34 1.66 11.54
N TYR A 333 -16.66 1.74 11.45
CA TYR A 333 -17.38 2.12 10.25
C TYR A 333 -18.08 3.44 10.46
N THR A 334 -18.03 4.31 9.46
CA THR A 334 -18.78 5.56 9.40
C THR A 334 -19.56 5.59 8.11
N ILE A 335 -20.89 5.70 8.22
CA ILE A 335 -21.81 5.71 7.09
C ILE A 335 -22.68 6.96 7.18
N ASP A 336 -22.60 7.82 6.17
CA ASP A 336 -23.44 9.01 6.06
C ASP A 336 -24.65 8.69 5.17
N LEU A 337 -25.85 8.82 5.73
CA LEU A 337 -27.12 8.53 5.05
C LEU A 337 -27.95 9.81 4.87
N PRO A 338 -28.71 9.95 3.78
CA PRO A 338 -29.65 11.06 3.61
C PRO A 338 -30.81 10.92 4.60
N TYR A 339 -31.29 12.03 5.15
CA TYR A 339 -32.47 12.03 5.99
C TYR A 339 -33.74 11.71 5.20
N ASN A 340 -34.34 10.53 5.44
CA ASN A 340 -35.61 10.07 4.87
C ASN A 340 -36.33 9.11 5.84
N ASP A 341 -37.51 8.62 5.48
CA ASP A 341 -38.32 7.77 6.36
C ASP A 341 -37.59 6.48 6.79
N ASP A 342 -36.81 5.86 5.91
CA ASP A 342 -36.13 4.59 6.21
C ASP A 342 -34.88 4.77 7.08
N THR A 343 -34.10 5.82 6.81
CA THR A 343 -32.94 6.18 7.64
C THR A 343 -33.37 6.72 9.00
N PHE A 344 -34.55 7.36 9.09
CA PHE A 344 -35.16 7.74 10.36
C PHE A 344 -35.58 6.50 11.17
N LYS A 345 -36.16 5.46 10.55
CA LYS A 345 -36.42 4.17 11.24
C LYS A 345 -35.12 3.52 11.72
N ALA A 346 -34.07 3.55 10.91
CA ALA A 346 -32.75 3.06 11.32
C ALA A 346 -32.25 3.83 12.57
N LEU A 347 -32.46 5.14 12.61
CA LEU A 347 -32.16 5.97 13.75
C LEU A 347 -33.00 5.62 15.00
N GLU A 348 -34.29 5.31 14.85
CA GLU A 348 -35.10 4.83 15.98
C GLU A 348 -34.57 3.52 16.57
N HIS A 349 -34.12 2.60 15.71
CA HIS A 349 -33.44 1.38 16.11
C HIS A 349 -32.11 1.68 16.81
N TYR A 350 -31.34 2.66 16.31
CA TYR A 350 -30.13 3.16 16.95
C TYR A 350 -30.39 3.63 18.38
N ILE A 351 -31.40 4.48 18.59
CA ILE A 351 -31.69 5.08 19.91
C ILE A 351 -31.99 4.00 20.97
N ARG A 352 -32.43 2.82 20.51
CA ARG A 352 -32.73 1.65 21.34
C ARG A 352 -31.54 0.71 21.56
N GLY A 353 -30.34 1.06 21.07
CA GLY A 353 -29.12 0.26 21.23
C GLY A 353 -29.09 -1.00 20.34
N SER A 354 -29.67 -0.92 19.14
CA SER A 354 -29.60 -2.04 18.18
C SER A 354 -28.17 -2.35 17.76
N ASN A 355 -27.88 -3.63 17.53
CA ASN A 355 -26.68 -3.99 16.78
C ASN A 355 -26.93 -3.71 15.30
N VAL A 356 -25.90 -3.21 14.61
CA VAL A 356 -25.95 -2.95 13.18
C VAL A 356 -25.16 -4.03 12.46
N ALA A 357 -25.80 -4.70 11.51
CA ALA A 357 -25.13 -5.45 10.46
C ALA A 357 -25.28 -4.69 9.13
N PHE A 358 -24.30 -4.78 8.24
CA PHE A 358 -24.38 -4.15 6.92
C PHE A 358 -23.54 -4.89 5.88
N ASP A 359 -23.93 -4.72 4.63
CA ASP A 359 -23.21 -5.18 3.45
C ASP A 359 -23.00 -3.96 2.55
N PHE A 360 -21.74 -3.65 2.24
CA PHE A 360 -21.36 -2.51 1.41
C PHE A 360 -20.44 -2.95 0.28
N GLY A 361 -20.86 -2.80 -0.98
CA GLY A 361 -20.07 -3.31 -2.11
C GLY A 361 -20.69 -3.08 -3.47
N ASN A 362 -19.92 -3.30 -4.53
CA ASN A 362 -20.37 -3.26 -5.93
C ASN A 362 -20.74 -4.66 -6.46
N GLY A 363 -21.11 -5.59 -5.59
CA GLY A 363 -21.49 -6.96 -5.93
C GLY A 363 -21.52 -7.86 -4.71
N ASP A 364 -21.36 -9.17 -4.92
CA ASP A 364 -21.41 -10.18 -3.86
C ASP A 364 -20.05 -10.50 -3.24
N GLY A 365 -18.95 -9.96 -3.77
CA GLY A 365 -17.59 -10.24 -3.33
C GLY A 365 -17.08 -11.64 -3.73
N ASN A 366 -17.88 -12.41 -4.47
CA ASN A 366 -17.57 -13.78 -4.92
C ASN A 366 -17.48 -13.87 -6.44
N THR A 367 -18.06 -12.89 -7.15
CA THR A 367 -17.98 -12.77 -8.60
C THR A 367 -16.78 -11.90 -8.99
N SER A 368 -15.96 -12.34 -9.97
CA SER A 368 -14.83 -11.56 -10.46
C SER A 368 -15.23 -10.12 -10.80
N GLY A 369 -14.43 -9.15 -10.33
CA GLY A 369 -14.71 -7.72 -10.49
C GLY A 369 -15.45 -7.10 -9.31
N THR A 370 -15.89 -7.90 -8.34
CA THR A 370 -16.70 -7.42 -7.22
C THR A 370 -15.90 -7.29 -5.92
N PHE A 371 -16.30 -6.31 -5.13
CA PHE A 371 -15.75 -5.98 -3.84
C PHE A 371 -16.89 -5.79 -2.84
N LYS A 372 -16.72 -6.36 -1.64
CA LYS A 372 -17.71 -6.35 -0.57
C LYS A 372 -17.04 -6.11 0.78
N ILE A 373 -17.67 -5.29 1.61
CA ILE A 373 -17.35 -5.10 3.02
C ILE A 373 -18.58 -5.51 3.81
N ASP A 374 -18.40 -6.46 4.70
CA ASP A 374 -19.45 -6.95 5.57
C ASP A 374 -19.13 -6.54 7.00
N GLY A 375 -20.05 -5.83 7.63
CA GLY A 375 -20.04 -5.67 9.08
C GLY A 375 -21.12 -6.56 9.65
N GLU A 376 -20.79 -7.75 10.13
CA GLU A 376 -21.82 -8.67 10.66
C GLU A 376 -22.48 -8.17 11.94
N LYS A 377 -21.76 -7.38 12.73
CA LYS A 377 -22.27 -6.81 13.98
C LYS A 377 -21.41 -5.65 14.45
N GLY A 378 -22.02 -4.53 14.79
CA GLY A 378 -21.36 -3.41 15.43
C GLY A 378 -22.20 -2.73 16.50
N VAL A 379 -21.51 -2.05 17.42
CA VAL A 379 -22.10 -1.18 18.43
C VAL A 379 -21.80 0.26 18.08
N LEU A 380 -22.83 1.07 18.14
CA LEU A 380 -22.75 2.48 17.81
C LEU A 380 -21.98 3.25 18.88
N THR A 381 -21.06 4.11 18.44
CA THR A 381 -20.13 4.82 19.34
C THR A 381 -20.47 6.29 19.50
N ASP A 382 -21.12 6.90 18.51
CA ASP A 382 -21.33 8.36 18.46
C ASP A 382 -22.76 8.75 18.11
N ASN A 383 -23.10 10.02 18.43
CA ASN A 383 -24.41 10.60 18.15
C ASN A 383 -24.60 10.79 16.64
N PRO A 384 -25.68 10.24 16.05
CA PRO A 384 -25.84 10.18 14.61
C PRO A 384 -26.39 11.46 13.99
N TYR A 385 -26.80 12.45 14.80
CA TYR A 385 -27.21 13.75 14.28
C TYR A 385 -25.99 14.63 14.04
N GLU A 386 -25.58 14.71 12.78
CA GLU A 386 -24.61 15.69 12.32
C GLU A 386 -25.25 16.68 11.34
N PHE A 387 -24.89 17.95 11.49
CA PHE A 387 -25.27 19.02 10.58
C PHE A 387 -24.08 19.31 9.65
N ASP A 388 -24.16 18.90 8.39
CA ASP A 388 -23.15 19.18 7.36
C ASP A 388 -23.64 20.29 6.42
N GLY A 389 -23.70 21.51 6.94
CA GLY A 389 -24.08 22.70 6.18
C GLY A 389 -25.53 22.66 5.69
N ASP A 390 -25.76 22.38 4.41
CA ASP A 390 -27.08 22.53 3.75
C ASP A 390 -27.95 21.27 3.78
N TYR A 391 -27.42 20.13 4.25
CA TYR A 391 -28.15 18.86 4.25
C TYR A 391 -28.30 18.28 5.65
N HIS A 392 -29.50 17.82 5.96
CA HIS A 392 -29.73 16.93 7.09
C HIS A 392 -29.25 15.53 6.68
N MET A 393 -28.18 15.05 7.33
CA MET A 393 -27.71 13.68 7.19
C MET A 393 -27.75 12.96 8.54
N ILE A 394 -27.80 11.65 8.48
CA ILE A 394 -27.68 10.78 9.65
C ILE A 394 -26.36 10.02 9.51
N ARG A 395 -25.44 10.24 10.45
CA ARG A 395 -24.14 9.56 10.48
C ARG A 395 -24.20 8.35 11.41
N PHE A 396 -24.05 7.16 10.87
CA PHE A 396 -23.89 5.96 11.69
C PHE A 396 -22.40 5.71 11.87
N GLN A 397 -21.90 5.90 13.09
CA GLN A 397 -20.55 5.47 13.47
C GLN A 397 -20.63 4.31 14.46
N PHE A 398 -20.03 3.18 14.10
CA PHE A 398 -20.04 1.98 14.94
C PHE A 398 -18.73 1.22 14.87
N GLU A 399 -18.39 0.62 16.01
CA GLU A 399 -17.26 -0.29 16.15
C GLU A 399 -17.73 -1.73 15.87
N ALA A 400 -16.99 -2.45 15.03
CA ALA A 400 -17.20 -3.87 14.79
C ALA A 400 -17.02 -4.67 16.08
N LEU A 401 -18.02 -5.48 16.43
CA LEU A 401 -17.91 -6.34 17.60
C LEU A 401 -17.07 -7.57 17.31
N LYS A 402 -16.11 -7.83 18.21
CA LYS A 402 -15.42 -9.12 18.31
C LYS A 402 -16.42 -10.24 18.60
N PRO A 403 -16.36 -11.40 17.91
CA PRO A 403 -17.17 -12.56 18.28
C PRO A 403 -16.89 -13.00 19.72
N THR A 404 -17.91 -13.53 20.39
CA THR A 404 -17.82 -13.96 21.80
C THR A 404 -17.09 -15.30 21.99
N SER A 405 -16.81 -16.03 20.91
CA SER A 405 -15.94 -17.20 20.87
C SER A 405 -14.56 -16.81 20.32
N ALA A 406 -13.50 -17.52 20.71
CA ALA A 406 -12.13 -17.21 20.27
C ALA A 406 -12.01 -17.14 18.74
N GLY A 407 -11.48 -16.02 18.24
CA GLY A 407 -11.29 -15.72 16.83
C GLY A 407 -12.39 -14.82 16.23
N TRP A 408 -11.98 -13.90 15.36
CA TRP A 408 -12.91 -13.25 14.43
C TRP A 408 -13.31 -14.33 13.41
N ASN A 409 -14.57 -14.76 13.35
CA ASN A 409 -15.04 -15.72 12.34
C ASN A 409 -15.92 -15.05 11.28
N ALA A 410 -16.24 -13.77 11.50
CA ALA A 410 -17.00 -12.95 10.58
C ALA A 410 -16.11 -12.55 9.40
N GLN A 411 -16.65 -12.65 8.19
CA GLN A 411 -16.03 -12.07 7.01
C GLN A 411 -16.19 -10.56 7.10
N TYR A 412 -15.07 -9.81 7.06
CA TYR A 412 -15.13 -8.34 7.12
C TYR A 412 -14.98 -7.69 5.76
N VAL A 413 -14.13 -8.27 4.92
CA VAL A 413 -13.93 -7.83 3.54
C VAL A 413 -13.88 -9.07 2.67
N GLY A 414 -14.74 -9.07 1.64
CA GLY A 414 -14.78 -10.02 0.55
C GLY A 414 -14.32 -9.37 -0.74
N PHE A 415 -13.56 -10.10 -1.53
CA PHE A 415 -13.07 -9.64 -2.81
C PHE A 415 -13.02 -10.78 -3.79
N ALA A 416 -13.48 -10.55 -5.02
CA ALA A 416 -13.31 -11.50 -6.11
C ALA A 416 -12.68 -10.83 -7.33
N ASP A 417 -11.56 -11.39 -7.79
CA ASP A 417 -10.83 -10.93 -8.99
C ASP A 417 -10.32 -12.12 -9.77
N ALA A 418 -10.52 -12.11 -11.09
CA ALA A 418 -10.01 -13.12 -12.00
C ALA A 418 -8.48 -13.20 -12.03
N VAL A 419 -7.77 -12.17 -11.58
CA VAL A 419 -6.33 -12.28 -11.34
C VAL A 419 -6.14 -13.03 -10.03
N ASP A 420 -5.82 -14.32 -10.14
CA ASP A 420 -5.25 -15.09 -9.05
C ASP A 420 -3.80 -14.63 -8.86
N TRP A 421 -3.47 -14.09 -7.69
CA TRP A 421 -2.11 -13.66 -7.38
C TRP A 421 -1.36 -14.67 -6.50
N GLY A 422 -1.80 -15.94 -6.51
CA GLY A 422 -1.18 -17.04 -5.80
C GLY A 422 -1.16 -16.84 -4.28
N TYR A 423 -2.32 -16.51 -3.68
CA TYR A 423 -2.35 -16.22 -2.25
C TYR A 423 -2.34 -17.48 -1.37
#